data_AF-A0A067PYW1-F1
#
_entry.id   AF-A0A067PYW1-F1
#
_cell.length_a   1.000
_cell.length_b   1.000
_cell.length_c   1.000
_cell.angle_alpha   90.00
_cell.angle_beta   90.00
_cell.angle_gamma   90.00
#
_symmetry.space_group_name_H-M   'P 1'
#
loop_
_entity.id
_entity.type
_entity.pdbx_description
1 polymer ?
#
loop_
_entity_poly.entity_id
_entity_poly.type
_entity_poly.pdbx_seq_one_letter_code
_entity_poly.pdbx_strand_id
1 'polypeptide(L)' 'MGHIIPEAVKLLVAEGLITGVQLDPLSKAVFCESCMFAKSTWKPFPKERMRECVKAYSEEIHSDLWGPGPVETLG' A
#
# COMPACT_ATOMS: atom_id res chain seq x y z
N MET A 1 8.96 20.01 0.82
CA MET A 1 8.65 18.90 1.75
C MET A 1 7.79 17.88 1.02
N GLY A 2 8.35 16.72 0.66
CA GLY A 2 7.77 15.80 -0.33
C GLY A 2 6.61 14.96 0.19
N HIS A 3 5.41 15.54 0.30
CA HIS A 3 4.17 14.82 0.65
C HIS A 3 4.26 13.99 1.95
N ILE A 4 5.12 14.41 2.87
CA ILE A 4 5.25 13.85 4.21
C ILE A 4 3.99 14.18 5.02
N ILE A 5 3.58 13.24 5.88
CA ILE A 5 2.40 13.43 6.74
C ILE A 5 2.70 14.60 7.70
N PRO A 6 1.78 15.59 7.85
CA PRO A 6 2.01 16.76 8.70
C PRO A 6 2.45 16.42 10.13
N GLU A 7 1.94 15.32 10.68
CA GLU A 7 2.30 14.85 12.02
C GLU A 7 3.77 14.43 12.13
N ALA A 8 4.33 13.82 11.09
CA ALA A 8 5.75 13.49 11.04
C ALA A 8 6.61 14.76 10.97
N VAL A 9 6.15 15.80 10.25
CA VAL A 9 6.86 17.09 10.21
C VAL A 9 6.86 17.76 11.58
N LYS A 10 5.73 17.76 12.29
CA LYS A 10 5.64 18.28 13.66
C LYS A 10 6.61 17.55 14.59
N LEU A 11 6.67 16.22 14.50
CA LEU A 11 7.59 15.42 15.30
C LEU A 11 9.04 15.77 15.00
N LEU A 12 9.43 15.83 13.72
CA LEU A 12 10.80 16.16 13.31
C LEU A 12 11.25 17.56 13.77
N VAL A 13 10.33 18.53 13.75
CA VAL A 13 10.61 19.88 14.27
C VAL A 13 10.69 19.86 15.80
N ALA A 14 9.80 19.13 16.49
CA ALA A 14 9.81 19.00 17.94
C ALA A 14 11.08 18.29 18.46
N GLU A 15 11.58 17.30 17.74
CA GLU A 15 12.83 16.58 18.04
C GLU A 15 14.08 17.36 17.63
N GLY A 16 13.94 18.54 17.02
CA GLY A 16 15.06 19.39 16.59
C GLY A 16 15.84 18.83 15.39
N LEU A 17 15.31 17.80 14.71
CA LEU A 17 15.90 17.21 13.51
C LEU A 17 15.78 18.11 12.28
N ILE A 18 14.78 19.00 12.28
CA ILE A 18 14.61 20.07 11.29
C ILE A 18 14.67 21.41 12.02
N THR A 19 15.59 22.28 11.59
CA THR A 19 15.75 23.64 12.12
C THR A 19 15.41 24.68 11.05
N GLY A 20 15.12 25.91 11.48
CA GLY A 20 14.83 27.03 10.57
C GLY A 20 13.41 27.05 9.96
N VAL A 21 12.49 26.22 10.48
CA VAL A 21 11.09 26.17 10.03
C VAL A 21 10.18 26.44 11.24
N GLN A 22 9.22 27.35 11.08
CA GLN A 22 8.14 27.57 12.05
C GLN A 22 6.85 26.92 11.53
N LEU A 23 6.25 26.06 12.35
CA LEU A 23 4.96 25.44 12.05
C LEU A 23 3.85 26.22 12.76
N ASP A 24 2.73 26.43 12.07
CA ASP A 24 1.51 26.93 12.70
C ASP A 24 0.83 25.78 13.45
N PRO A 25 0.71 25.86 14.80
CA PRO A 25 0.11 24.79 15.61
C PRO A 25 -1.40 24.63 15.37
N LEU A 26 -2.08 25.65 14.83
CA LEU A 26 -3.51 25.61 14.52
C LEU A 26 -3.79 25.09 13.10
N SER A 27 -2.74 24.91 12.30
CA SER A 27 -2.88 24.42 10.92
C SER A 27 -3.44 22.99 10.92
N LYS A 28 -4.49 22.80 10.11
CA LYS A 28 -5.12 21.49 9.93
C LYS A 28 -4.47 20.75 8.77
N ALA A 29 -4.46 19.42 8.85
CA ALA A 29 -4.06 18.59 7.73
C ALA A 29 -4.95 18.89 6.52
N VAL A 30 -4.33 19.29 5.42
CA VAL A 30 -5.02 19.57 4.16
C VAL A 30 -5.22 18.25 3.41
N PHE A 31 -6.39 18.08 2.81
CA PHE A 31 -6.63 16.96 1.91
C PHE A 31 -5.73 17.10 0.66
N CYS A 32 -4.95 16.07 0.37
CA CYS A 32 -4.07 16.04 -0.80
C CYS A 32 -4.39 14.81 -1.65
N GLU A 33 -4.91 15.04 -2.84
CA GLU A 33 -5.31 13.99 -3.79
C GLU A 33 -4.14 13.07 -4.15
N SER A 34 -2.97 13.64 -4.44
CA SER A 34 -1.76 12.86 -4.76
C SER A 34 -1.34 11.96 -3.59
N CYS A 35 -1.43 12.47 -2.35
CA CYS A 35 -1.15 11.66 -1.16
C CYS A 35 -2.15 10.52 -1.01
N MET A 36 -3.45 10.76 -1.24
CA MET A 36 -4.49 9.75 -1.12
C MET A 36 -4.36 8.67 -2.19
N PHE A 37 -4.07 9.07 -3.43
CA PHE A 37 -3.85 8.15 -4.53
C PHE A 37 -2.60 7.29 -4.31
N ALA A 38 -1.50 7.91 -3.86
CA ALA A 38 -0.25 7.18 -3.60
C ALA A 38 -0.32 6.32 -2.33
N LYS A 39 -1.05 6.75 -1.30
CA LYS A 39 -1.29 6.00 -0.06
C LYS A 39 -2.50 5.09 -0.25
N SER A 40 -2.36 4.11 -1.13
CA SER A 40 -3.33 3.03 -1.25
C SER A 40 -3.61 2.43 0.12
N THR A 41 -4.89 2.32 0.50
CA THR A 41 -5.29 1.64 1.73
C THR A 41 -4.93 0.17 1.60
N TRP A 42 -3.82 -0.22 2.23
CA TRP A 42 -3.46 -1.62 2.34
C TRP A 42 -4.49 -2.32 3.21
N LYS A 43 -5.34 -3.13 2.58
CA LYS A 43 -6.12 -4.12 3.31
C LYS A 43 -5.20 -5.29 3.62
N PRO A 44 -5.03 -5.66 4.90
CA PRO A 44 -4.22 -6.82 5.23
C PRO A 44 -4.79 -8.05 4.54
N PHE A 45 -3.89 -8.86 3.96
CA PHE A 45 -4.27 -10.20 3.56
C PHE A 45 -4.64 -10.99 4.82
N PRO A 46 -5.75 -11.74 4.81
CA PRO A 46 -6.12 -12.57 5.94
C PRO A 46 -5.01 -13.60 6.20
N LYS A 47 -4.65 -13.78 7.48
CA LYS A 47 -3.61 -14.75 7.89
C LYS A 47 -4.06 -16.19 7.69
N GLU A 48 -5.38 -16.39 7.67
CA GLU A 48 -6.01 -17.70 7.59
C GLU A 48 -6.94 -17.75 6.38
N ARG A 49 -7.17 -18.96 5.88
CA ARG A 49 -8.10 -19.22 4.80
C ARG A 49 -9.51 -18.86 5.27
N MET A 50 -10.20 -17.99 4.53
CA MET A 50 -11.55 -17.56 4.88
C MET A 50 -12.64 -18.59 4.54
N ARG A 51 -12.34 -19.56 3.65
CA ARG A 51 -13.29 -20.60 3.22
C ARG A 51 -12.87 -21.95 3.76
N GLU A 52 -13.83 -22.83 4.02
CA GLU A 52 -13.55 -24.21 4.37
C GLU A 52 -12.83 -24.93 3.22
N CYS A 53 -12.01 -25.92 3.58
CA CYS A 53 -11.41 -26.82 2.60
C CYS A 53 -12.42 -27.88 2.17
N VAL A 54 -12.50 -28.14 0.87
CA VAL A 54 -13.24 -29.29 0.34
C VAL A 54 -12.68 -30.58 0.93
N LYS A 55 -13.57 -31.53 1.20
CA LYS A 55 -13.25 -32.78 1.91
C LYS A 55 -13.14 -33.97 0.95
N ALA A 56 -13.80 -33.87 -0.20
CA ALA A 56 -13.75 -34.90 -1.22
C ALA A 56 -12.77 -34.53 -2.35
N TYR A 57 -12.16 -35.56 -2.94
CA TYR A 57 -11.36 -35.40 -4.15
C TYR A 57 -12.22 -34.86 -5.28
N SER A 58 -11.67 -33.95 -6.10
CA SER A 58 -12.30 -33.30 -7.27
C SER A 58 -13.53 -32.42 -6.99
N GLU A 59 -13.85 -32.14 -5.73
CA GLU A 59 -14.98 -31.27 -5.35
C GLU A 59 -14.76 -29.81 -5.76
N GLU A 60 -13.50 -29.35 -5.77
CA GLU A 60 -13.13 -28.00 -6.21
C GLU A 60 -11.81 -28.04 -6.98
N ILE A 61 -11.81 -27.45 -8.19
CA ILE A 61 -10.65 -27.37 -9.07
C ILE A 61 -10.34 -25.89 -9.31
N HIS A 62 -9.12 -25.49 -8.97
CA HIS A 62 -8.59 -24.16 -9.28
C HIS A 62 -7.67 -24.27 -10.48
N SER A 63 -7.98 -23.56 -11.56
CA SER A 63 -7.13 -23.46 -12.75
C SER A 63 -6.85 -21.99 -13.04
N ASP A 64 -5.62 -21.68 -13.44
CA ASP A 64 -5.23 -20.35 -13.91
C ASP A 64 -4.41 -20.48 -15.20
N LEU A 65 -4.42 -19.42 -16.01
CA LEU A 65 -3.66 -19.36 -17.25
C LEU A 65 -2.26 -18.82 -16.98
N TRP A 66 -1.25 -19.57 -17.39
CA TRP A 66 0.13 -19.08 -17.41
C TRP A 66 0.52 -18.59 -18.81
N GLY A 67 1.01 -17.36 -18.93
CA GLY A 67 1.57 -16.85 -20.19
C GLY A 67 1.83 -15.34 -20.21
N PRO A 68 2.49 -14.83 -21.27
CA PRO A 68 2.92 -15.55 -22.48
C PRO A 68 4.22 -16.36 -22.26
N GLY A 69 4.22 -17.62 -22.70
CA GLY A 69 5.41 -18.46 -22.71
C GLY A 69 6.36 -18.10 -23.86
N PRO A 70 7.65 -18.44 -23.77
CA PRO A 70 8.57 -18.31 -24.89
C PRO A 70 8.05 -19.11 -26.09
N VAL A 71 7.94 -18.45 -27.24
CA VAL A 71 7.70 -19.10 -28.53
C VAL A 71 9.02 -19.13 -29.27
N GLU A 72 9.50 -20.32 -29.65
CA GLU A 72 10.55 -20.42 -30.66
C GLU A 72 10.01 -19.81 -31.95
N THR A 73 10.58 -18.69 -32.35
CA THR A 73 10.34 -18.16 -33.69
C THR A 73 11.26 -18.91 -34.63
N LEU A 74 10.69 -19.62 -35.60
CA LEU A 74 11.44 -20.14 -36.72
C LEU A 74 11.97 -18.90 -37.47
N GLY A 75 13.27 -18.65 -37.36
CA GLY A 75 13.95 -17.59 -38.09
C GLY A 75 13.86 -17.78 -39.61
#